data_AF-K2M3I8-F1
#
_entry.id   AF-K2M3I8-F1
#
_cell.length_a   1.000
_cell.length_b   1.000
_cell.length_c   1.000
_cell.angle_alpha   90.00
_cell.angle_beta   90.00
_cell.angle_gamma   90.00
#
_symmetry.space_group_name_H-M   'P 1'
#
loop_
_entity.id
_entity.type
_entity.pdbx_description
1 polymer ?
#
loop_
_entity_poly.entity_id
_entity_poly.type
_entity_poly.pdbx_seq_one_letter_code
_entity_poly.pdbx_strand_id
1 'polypeptide(L)'
;MASVRLTEQLKRVKEVLTTWKEVDGRVPILCPSSSAAVSISTGTANACTDKITDGLVGFLSGNLSSNTWKDEYLGVNATVTGATEGKVTTTDNGLKLEGAWAEWPVGRQGENQLYHFANYNFTLVATVSIHNVPEEATRIPLMGVRLEGNGETKLLELSYDSGKKWWVLCSDGTNKKLKGTWDQQTQYQVAIVLQNGTQVSAYVDGKRVCGSVQRKLENTDSEEISYFYIGGSADNKVSEDGVSVSVKNVLLYNRPLTFSGGNADLEEDTVSPLEIGSPSMEGDQKKGPPGTKPSLASGTQATSQQTQQKSGTQKNTTVEGSATAQQGPANTSHGSVGNVTASNSHAAGEARGDDGTVGGSGLLPLLLLLGLWGVAAL
;
A
#
# COMPACT_ATOMS: atom_id res chain seq x y z
N MET A 1 30.15 13.30 36.60
CA MET A 1 29.86 11.89 36.24
C MET A 1 28.80 11.38 37.20
N ALA A 2 27.82 10.62 36.72
CA ALA A 2 26.77 10.02 37.55
C ALA A 2 26.70 8.51 37.30
N SER A 3 26.35 7.72 38.33
CA SER A 3 26.11 6.28 38.21
C SER A 3 24.62 6.01 38.31
N VAL A 4 24.07 5.26 37.34
CA VAL A 4 22.62 5.01 37.22
C VAL A 4 22.39 3.50 37.15
N ARG A 5 21.42 3.00 37.92
CA ARG A 5 21.01 1.58 37.90
C ARG A 5 19.88 1.38 36.90
N LEU A 6 20.16 0.66 35.81
CA LEU A 6 19.23 0.45 34.70
C LEU A 6 18.43 -0.86 34.84
N THR A 7 17.84 -1.10 36.02
CA THR A 7 17.19 -2.37 36.37
C THR A 7 15.99 -2.69 35.46
N GLU A 8 15.11 -1.72 35.22
CA GLU A 8 13.91 -1.90 34.38
C GLU A 8 14.26 -2.06 32.90
N GLN A 9 15.32 -1.37 32.44
CA GLN A 9 15.82 -1.54 31.08
C GLN A 9 16.43 -2.94 30.90
N LEU A 10 17.20 -3.44 31.87
CA LEU A 10 17.73 -4.80 31.86
C LEU A 10 16.61 -5.86 31.91
N LYS A 11 15.48 -5.58 32.59
CA LYS A 11 14.28 -6.42 32.55
C LYS A 11 13.69 -6.48 31.14
N ARG A 12 13.47 -5.33 30.50
CA ARG A 12 13.00 -5.25 29.10
C ARG A 12 13.93 -5.93 28.10
N VAL A 13 15.25 -5.79 28.24
CA VAL A 13 16.22 -6.49 27.39
C VAL A 13 16.10 -8.01 27.51
N LYS A 14 15.87 -8.55 28.71
CA LYS A 14 15.65 -9.99 28.91
C LYS A 14 14.32 -10.46 28.29
N GLU A 15 13.28 -9.65 28.37
CA GLU A 15 11.98 -9.92 27.75
C GLU A 15 12.12 -9.99 26.21
N VAL A 16 12.74 -8.98 25.59
CA VAL A 16 13.02 -8.95 24.13
C VAL A 16 13.88 -10.15 23.68
N LEU A 17 14.97 -10.46 24.39
CA LEU A 17 15.83 -11.61 24.07
C LEU A 17 15.11 -12.97 24.23
N THR A 18 14.08 -13.04 25.08
CA THR A 18 13.24 -14.23 25.22
C THR A 18 12.32 -14.35 24.01
N THR A 19 11.64 -13.25 23.62
CA THR A 19 10.81 -13.22 22.41
C THR A 19 11.61 -13.57 21.16
N TRP A 20 12.78 -12.99 20.93
CA TRP A 20 13.62 -13.32 19.75
C TRP A 20 13.90 -14.83 19.65
N LYS A 21 14.26 -15.48 20.76
CA LYS A 21 14.51 -16.93 20.81
C LYS A 21 13.25 -17.76 20.53
N GLU A 22 12.07 -17.30 20.97
CA GLU A 22 10.78 -17.93 20.68
C GLU A 22 10.34 -17.72 19.23
N VAL A 23 10.75 -16.63 18.58
CA VAL A 23 10.50 -16.37 17.15
C VAL A 23 11.43 -17.24 16.31
N ASP A 24 12.73 -17.26 16.63
CA ASP A 24 13.73 -18.13 15.98
C ASP A 24 13.35 -19.61 16.06
N GLY A 25 12.75 -20.04 17.18
CA GLY A 25 12.22 -21.41 17.33
C GLY A 25 10.98 -21.71 16.49
N ARG A 26 10.21 -20.70 16.07
CA ARG A 26 9.00 -20.86 15.24
C ARG A 26 9.30 -20.82 13.75
N VAL A 27 10.20 -19.96 13.28
CA VAL A 27 10.45 -19.73 11.84
C VAL A 27 10.78 -21.03 11.06
N PRO A 28 11.62 -21.96 11.55
CA PRO A 28 11.86 -23.25 10.88
C PRO A 28 10.64 -24.18 10.79
N ILE A 29 9.60 -23.96 11.61
CA ILE A 29 8.36 -24.75 11.60
C ILE A 29 7.38 -24.21 10.54
N LEU A 30 7.45 -22.90 10.24
CA LEU A 30 6.66 -22.22 9.21
C LEU A 30 7.11 -22.54 7.77
N CYS A 31 7.88 -23.62 7.63
CA CYS A 31 8.64 -24.03 6.47
C CYS A 31 8.21 -25.40 5.93
N PRO A 32 6.90 -25.68 5.72
CA PRO A 32 6.46 -26.92 5.11
C PRO A 32 7.01 -27.03 3.68
N SER A 33 7.40 -28.23 3.28
CA SER A 33 7.68 -28.54 1.87
C SER A 33 6.45 -28.21 1.03
N SER A 34 6.61 -27.38 0.00
CA SER A 34 5.51 -26.95 -0.88
C SER A 34 4.65 -28.12 -1.34
N SER A 35 3.32 -27.94 -1.36
CA SER A 35 2.36 -28.97 -1.79
C SER A 35 2.51 -29.38 -3.27
N ALA A 36 3.29 -28.62 -4.07
CA ALA A 36 3.72 -29.04 -5.40
C ALA A 36 4.68 -30.26 -5.40
N ALA A 37 5.29 -30.59 -4.24
CA ALA A 37 6.29 -31.66 -4.11
C ALA A 37 5.74 -33.10 -4.27
N VAL A 38 4.45 -33.27 -4.56
CA VAL A 38 3.88 -34.58 -4.95
C VAL A 38 4.34 -35.01 -6.35
N SER A 39 4.74 -34.08 -7.23
CA SER A 39 5.14 -34.42 -8.60
C SER A 39 6.13 -33.45 -9.25
N ILE A 40 7.32 -33.25 -8.66
CA ILE A 40 8.64 -33.12 -9.32
C ILE A 40 9.72 -33.18 -8.23
N SER A 41 10.67 -34.10 -8.35
CA SER A 41 11.74 -34.31 -7.37
C SER A 41 13.10 -33.90 -7.92
N THR A 42 13.47 -32.63 -7.76
CA THR A 42 14.87 -32.15 -7.87
C THR A 42 15.08 -30.83 -7.11
N GLY A 43 15.78 -30.88 -5.97
CA GLY A 43 16.72 -29.83 -5.56
C GLY A 43 16.24 -28.38 -5.38
N THR A 44 14.98 -28.12 -5.05
CA THR A 44 14.51 -26.76 -4.73
C THR A 44 15.15 -26.27 -3.44
N ALA A 45 16.05 -25.29 -3.54
CA ALA A 45 16.60 -24.53 -2.41
C ALA A 45 15.51 -23.59 -1.91
N ASN A 46 14.67 -24.11 -1.02
CA ASN A 46 13.73 -23.35 -0.23
C ASN A 46 14.51 -22.46 0.76
N ALA A 47 13.94 -21.33 1.20
CA ALA A 47 14.56 -20.49 2.25
C ALA A 47 14.85 -21.29 3.54
N CYS A 48 14.08 -22.36 3.75
CA CYS A 48 14.13 -23.39 4.78
C CYS A 48 15.41 -24.27 4.73
N THR A 49 16.58 -23.65 4.75
CA THR A 49 17.86 -24.33 5.03
C THR A 49 18.16 -24.33 6.52
N ASP A 50 19.20 -25.05 6.97
CA ASP A 50 19.65 -25.13 8.39
C ASP A 50 19.99 -23.77 9.03
N LYS A 51 19.96 -22.68 8.24
CA LYS A 51 20.32 -21.31 8.57
C LYS A 51 19.22 -20.31 8.16
N ILE A 52 17.94 -20.70 8.27
CA ILE A 52 16.81 -19.80 7.97
C ILE A 52 16.71 -18.61 8.94
N THR A 53 17.18 -18.70 10.18
CA THR A 53 17.18 -17.54 11.10
C THR A 53 18.42 -16.64 10.97
N ASP A 54 19.51 -17.10 10.35
CA ASP A 54 20.71 -16.28 10.13
C ASP A 54 20.33 -15.00 9.37
N GLY A 55 20.52 -13.83 9.97
CA GLY A 55 20.24 -12.54 9.32
C GLY A 55 18.77 -12.21 9.06
N LEU A 56 17.83 -12.97 9.64
CA LEU A 56 16.42 -12.57 9.74
C LEU A 56 16.29 -11.44 10.77
N VAL A 57 15.60 -10.36 10.43
CA VAL A 57 15.55 -9.12 11.25
C VAL A 57 14.14 -8.52 11.39
N GLY A 58 13.14 -9.11 10.75
CA GLY A 58 11.74 -8.75 10.90
C GLY A 58 10.84 -9.84 10.34
N PHE A 59 9.70 -10.08 10.99
CA PHE A 59 8.75 -11.12 10.61
C PHE A 59 7.31 -10.68 10.94
N LEU A 60 6.47 -10.52 9.90
CA LEU A 60 5.03 -10.23 10.07
C LEU A 60 4.21 -11.53 9.94
N SER A 61 3.40 -11.82 10.96
CA SER A 61 2.65 -13.07 11.14
C SER A 61 1.16 -12.82 11.47
N GLY A 62 0.49 -13.65 12.27
CA GLY A 62 -0.92 -13.47 12.67
C GLY A 62 -1.21 -12.31 13.65
N ASN A 63 -0.29 -11.37 13.87
CA ASN A 63 -0.36 -10.39 14.97
C ASN A 63 -0.79 -8.99 14.49
N LEU A 64 -2.08 -8.79 14.28
CA LEU A 64 -2.69 -7.49 13.95
C LEU A 64 -3.27 -6.81 15.20
N SER A 65 -3.19 -5.48 15.27
CA SER A 65 -3.77 -4.68 16.35
C SER A 65 -4.18 -3.30 15.84
N SER A 66 -5.49 -3.05 15.72
CA SER A 66 -5.99 -1.96 14.87
C SER A 66 -5.41 -2.11 13.45
N ASN A 67 -4.85 -1.04 12.88
CA ASN A 67 -4.09 -1.06 11.63
C ASN A 67 -2.60 -1.42 11.79
N THR A 68 -2.10 -1.71 12.99
CA THR A 68 -0.69 -2.07 13.21
C THR A 68 -0.49 -3.57 13.05
N TRP A 69 0.13 -4.00 11.95
CA TRP A 69 0.60 -5.37 11.75
C TRP A 69 1.97 -5.49 12.42
N LYS A 70 2.05 -6.24 13.53
CA LYS A 70 3.23 -6.26 14.38
C LYS A 70 4.34 -7.14 13.82
N ASP A 71 5.57 -6.69 14.01
CA ASP A 71 6.76 -7.52 13.87
C ASP A 71 6.92 -8.42 15.10
N GLU A 72 7.03 -9.72 14.85
CA GLU A 72 7.23 -10.76 15.85
C GLU A 72 8.58 -10.61 16.57
N TYR A 73 9.58 -9.99 15.95
CA TYR A 73 10.86 -9.63 16.57
C TYR A 73 10.81 -8.32 17.39
N LEU A 74 9.63 -7.68 17.52
CA LEU A 74 9.44 -6.42 18.26
C LEU A 74 10.26 -5.22 17.73
N GLY A 75 10.70 -5.28 16.47
CA GLY A 75 11.42 -4.22 15.78
C GLY A 75 10.46 -3.20 15.16
N VAL A 76 10.30 -3.26 13.83
CA VAL A 76 9.52 -2.27 13.07
C VAL A 76 8.19 -2.88 12.65
N ASN A 77 7.07 -2.32 13.08
CA ASN A 77 5.75 -2.76 12.65
C ASN A 77 5.41 -2.24 11.23
N ALA A 78 4.51 -2.93 10.53
CA ALA A 78 3.90 -2.43 9.31
C ALA A 78 2.54 -1.78 9.59
N THR A 79 2.16 -0.80 8.78
CA THR A 79 0.86 -0.13 8.83
C THR A 79 -0.05 -0.70 7.74
N VAL A 80 -1.25 -1.15 8.10
CA VAL A 80 -2.25 -1.62 7.13
C VAL A 80 -3.13 -0.45 6.70
N THR A 81 -3.10 -0.14 5.41
CA THR A 81 -3.89 0.92 4.74
C THR A 81 -5.08 0.28 4.03
N GLY A 82 -6.20 0.99 3.89
CA GLY A 82 -7.46 0.44 3.38
C GLY A 82 -8.21 -0.46 4.38
N ALA A 83 -7.80 -0.47 5.65
CA ALA A 83 -8.37 -1.30 6.71
C ALA A 83 -9.73 -0.81 7.23
N THR A 84 -10.73 -0.72 6.35
CA THR A 84 -12.14 -0.51 6.73
C THR A 84 -12.77 -1.81 7.27
N GLU A 85 -13.96 -1.72 7.87
CA GLU A 85 -14.60 -2.85 8.55
C GLU A 85 -14.83 -4.05 7.60
N GLY A 86 -14.38 -5.23 8.01
CA GLY A 86 -14.44 -6.47 7.21
C GLY A 86 -13.32 -6.63 6.16
N LYS A 87 -12.70 -5.55 5.67
CA LYS A 87 -11.67 -5.60 4.61
C LYS A 87 -10.34 -6.23 5.03
N VAL A 88 -10.11 -6.45 6.34
CA VAL A 88 -8.91 -7.11 6.85
C VAL A 88 -9.30 -8.20 7.85
N THR A 89 -8.80 -9.42 7.66
CA THR A 89 -9.04 -10.56 8.57
C THR A 89 -7.72 -11.24 8.94
N THR A 90 -7.49 -11.44 10.24
CA THR A 90 -6.33 -12.17 10.75
C THR A 90 -6.42 -13.67 10.45
N THR A 91 -5.29 -14.29 10.13
CA THR A 91 -5.10 -15.74 9.98
C THR A 91 -3.87 -16.19 10.77
N ASP A 92 -3.74 -17.49 11.07
CA ASP A 92 -2.73 -18.06 11.97
C ASP A 92 -1.30 -17.52 11.77
N ASN A 93 -0.90 -17.27 10.52
CA ASN A 93 0.46 -16.84 10.14
C ASN A 93 0.47 -15.62 9.20
N GLY A 94 -0.56 -14.77 9.21
CA GLY A 94 -0.65 -13.60 8.34
C GLY A 94 -2.06 -13.03 8.18
N LEU A 95 -2.31 -12.21 7.15
CA LEU A 95 -3.58 -11.52 6.94
C LEU A 95 -4.28 -11.96 5.65
N LYS A 96 -5.62 -11.89 5.64
CA LYS A 96 -6.41 -11.69 4.43
C LYS A 96 -6.71 -10.19 4.29
N LEU A 97 -6.52 -9.66 3.09
CA LEU A 97 -6.62 -8.26 2.73
C LEU A 97 -7.56 -8.15 1.53
N GLU A 98 -8.57 -7.29 1.63
CA GLU A 98 -9.55 -7.05 0.57
C GLU A 98 -9.58 -5.55 0.27
N GLY A 99 -9.08 -5.11 -0.89
CA GLY A 99 -8.77 -3.70 -1.17
C GLY A 99 -7.64 -3.08 -0.31
N ALA A 100 -7.37 -3.64 0.86
CA ALA A 100 -6.32 -3.23 1.80
C ALA A 100 -4.91 -3.71 1.40
N TRP A 101 -3.88 -3.04 1.93
CA TRP A 101 -2.47 -3.42 1.80
C TRP A 101 -1.69 -3.03 3.06
N ALA A 102 -0.46 -3.54 3.21
CA ALA A 102 0.44 -3.14 4.29
C ALA A 102 1.68 -2.42 3.76
N GLU A 103 2.10 -1.38 4.47
CA GLU A 103 3.34 -0.62 4.23
C GLU A 103 4.31 -0.85 5.41
N TRP A 104 5.50 -1.36 5.10
CA TRP A 104 6.55 -1.69 6.07
C TRP A 104 7.73 -0.71 5.86
N PRO A 105 7.93 0.29 6.74
CA PRO A 105 8.78 1.43 6.46
C PRO A 105 10.29 1.11 6.54
N VAL A 106 11.08 1.78 5.71
CA VAL A 106 12.55 1.73 5.70
C VAL A 106 13.09 3.14 5.96
N GLY A 107 13.17 4.01 4.94
CA GLY A 107 13.55 5.42 5.10
C GLY A 107 12.56 6.22 5.96
N ARG A 108 11.27 5.90 5.87
CA ARG A 108 10.15 6.55 6.61
C ARG A 108 10.15 6.36 8.13
N GLN A 109 11.15 5.70 8.71
CA GLN A 109 11.29 5.54 10.16
C GLN A 109 11.78 6.83 10.87
N GLY A 110 12.17 7.87 10.11
CA GLY A 110 12.66 9.14 10.66
C GLY A 110 14.13 9.07 11.05
N GLU A 111 14.49 9.63 12.21
CA GLU A 111 15.89 9.71 12.67
C GLU A 111 16.54 8.32 12.92
N ASN A 112 15.75 7.32 13.31
CA ASN A 112 16.25 5.99 13.68
C ASN A 112 15.79 4.93 12.66
N GLN A 113 16.45 4.89 11.50
CA GLN A 113 16.17 3.92 10.43
C GLN A 113 16.78 2.53 10.72
N LEU A 114 16.10 1.72 11.52
CA LEU A 114 16.53 0.35 11.86
C LEU A 114 16.71 -0.55 10.63
N TYR A 115 15.97 -0.29 9.54
CA TYR A 115 16.04 -1.07 8.31
C TYR A 115 16.91 -0.46 7.20
N HIS A 116 17.73 0.56 7.49
CA HIS A 116 18.60 1.22 6.50
C HIS A 116 19.56 0.26 5.77
N PHE A 117 19.87 -0.92 6.35
CA PHE A 117 20.62 -1.99 5.68
C PHE A 117 20.00 -2.39 4.32
N ALA A 118 18.69 -2.21 4.14
CA ALA A 118 17.96 -2.57 2.93
C ALA A 118 18.34 -1.70 1.72
N ASN A 119 18.98 -0.55 1.91
CA ASN A 119 19.60 0.20 0.82
C ASN A 119 20.81 -0.52 0.19
N TYR A 120 21.37 -1.53 0.87
CA TYR A 120 22.56 -2.27 0.42
C TYR A 120 22.29 -3.74 0.14
N ASN A 121 21.66 -4.47 1.07
CA ASN A 121 21.40 -5.90 0.95
C ASN A 121 20.13 -6.26 1.72
N PHE A 122 19.17 -6.91 1.05
CA PHE A 122 18.04 -7.52 1.75
C PHE A 122 17.46 -8.70 0.97
N THR A 123 16.66 -9.51 1.66
CA THR A 123 15.66 -10.35 1.01
C THR A 123 14.32 -10.16 1.71
N LEU A 124 13.28 -9.83 0.96
CA LEU A 124 11.90 -9.84 1.42
C LEU A 124 11.22 -11.08 0.83
N VAL A 125 10.65 -11.93 1.67
CA VAL A 125 9.90 -13.13 1.26
C VAL A 125 8.48 -13.05 1.82
N ALA A 126 7.50 -13.53 1.06
CA ALA A 126 6.14 -13.78 1.57
C ALA A 126 5.51 -15.00 0.89
N THR A 127 4.58 -15.66 1.58
CA THR A 127 3.66 -16.63 0.97
C THR A 127 2.35 -15.91 0.63
N VAL A 128 1.95 -15.93 -0.64
CA VAL A 128 0.78 -15.19 -1.15
C VAL A 128 -0.25 -16.12 -1.80
N SER A 129 -1.53 -15.78 -1.70
CA SER A 129 -2.64 -16.50 -2.31
C SER A 129 -3.70 -15.51 -2.80
N ILE A 130 -3.97 -15.50 -4.10
CA ILE A 130 -4.98 -14.63 -4.72
C ILE A 130 -6.33 -15.38 -4.70
N HIS A 131 -7.37 -14.80 -4.11
CA HIS A 131 -8.68 -15.48 -3.97
C HIS A 131 -9.58 -15.26 -5.19
N ASN A 132 -9.66 -14.02 -5.65
CA ASN A 132 -10.58 -13.58 -6.71
C ASN A 132 -9.82 -13.24 -7.99
N VAL A 133 -10.40 -13.54 -9.15
CA VAL A 133 -9.99 -12.92 -10.41
C VAL A 133 -10.60 -11.51 -10.46
N PRO A 134 -9.80 -10.45 -10.62
CA PRO A 134 -10.34 -9.10 -10.76
C PRO A 134 -11.00 -8.96 -12.14
N GLU A 135 -12.04 -8.14 -12.25
CA GLU A 135 -12.88 -8.11 -13.46
C GLU A 135 -12.16 -7.47 -14.66
N GLU A 136 -11.71 -6.21 -14.52
CA GLU A 136 -11.09 -5.44 -15.62
C GLU A 136 -9.65 -4.96 -15.32
N ALA A 137 -9.01 -5.50 -14.28
CA ALA A 137 -7.70 -5.03 -13.85
C ALA A 137 -6.54 -5.57 -14.71
N THR A 138 -5.89 -4.68 -15.46
CA THR A 138 -4.71 -4.99 -16.29
C THR A 138 -3.42 -5.21 -15.50
N ARG A 139 -3.34 -4.69 -14.26
CA ARG A 139 -2.27 -4.97 -13.30
C ARG A 139 -2.67 -4.60 -11.87
N ILE A 140 -2.47 -5.53 -10.94
CA ILE A 140 -2.67 -5.37 -9.51
C ILE A 140 -1.33 -5.61 -8.78
N PRO A 141 -0.67 -4.58 -8.23
CA PRO A 141 0.38 -4.70 -7.23
C PRO A 141 0.10 -5.78 -6.17
N LEU A 142 1.10 -6.63 -5.89
CA LEU A 142 1.01 -7.69 -4.87
C LEU A 142 2.12 -7.61 -3.83
N MET A 143 3.36 -7.33 -4.26
CA MET A 143 4.47 -7.06 -3.35
C MET A 143 5.55 -6.24 -4.08
N GLY A 144 6.14 -5.25 -3.42
CA GLY A 144 7.17 -4.44 -4.05
C GLY A 144 7.84 -3.42 -3.15
N VAL A 145 8.67 -2.59 -3.78
CA VAL A 145 9.62 -1.67 -3.12
C VAL A 145 9.38 -0.25 -3.63
N ARG A 146 9.03 0.68 -2.73
CA ARG A 146 8.94 2.12 -3.05
C ARG A 146 10.28 2.79 -2.77
N LEU A 147 10.67 3.72 -3.64
CA LEU A 147 11.78 4.64 -3.37
C LEU A 147 11.27 5.94 -2.75
N GLU A 148 12.16 6.70 -2.11
CA GLU A 148 11.86 8.04 -1.61
C GLU A 148 11.65 9.07 -2.73
N GLY A 149 11.06 10.22 -2.40
CA GLY A 149 10.77 11.31 -3.33
C GLY A 149 9.28 11.59 -3.50
N ASN A 150 8.82 11.83 -4.73
CA ASN A 150 7.44 12.27 -5.01
C ASN A 150 6.36 11.19 -4.79
N GLY A 151 6.75 9.97 -4.42
CA GLY A 151 5.84 8.85 -4.17
C GLY A 151 5.41 8.07 -5.41
N GLU A 152 5.94 8.35 -6.61
CA GLU A 152 5.61 7.59 -7.83
C GLU A 152 6.62 6.47 -8.12
N THR A 153 7.91 6.68 -7.86
CA THR A 153 8.98 5.73 -8.23
C THR A 153 8.87 4.38 -7.51
N LYS A 154 9.13 3.29 -8.24
CA LYS A 154 9.21 1.91 -7.74
C LYS A 154 10.55 1.31 -8.15
N LEU A 155 11.22 0.60 -7.24
CA LEU A 155 12.45 -0.14 -7.58
C LEU A 155 12.14 -1.51 -8.20
N LEU A 156 11.09 -2.18 -7.70
CA LEU A 156 10.54 -3.41 -8.27
C LEU A 156 9.09 -3.58 -7.80
N GLU A 157 8.24 -4.18 -8.65
CA GLU A 157 6.86 -4.56 -8.32
C GLU A 157 6.52 -5.94 -8.88
N LEU A 158 6.14 -6.88 -8.02
CA LEU A 158 5.41 -8.10 -8.40
C LEU A 158 3.91 -7.80 -8.41
N SER A 159 3.23 -8.25 -9.46
CA SER A 159 1.83 -7.94 -9.72
C SER A 159 1.14 -9.01 -10.57
N TYR A 160 -0.19 -8.94 -10.69
CA TYR A 160 -0.99 -9.91 -11.44
C TYR A 160 -2.14 -9.25 -12.20
N ASP A 161 -2.75 -9.94 -13.18
CA ASP A 161 -3.88 -9.41 -13.97
C ASP A 161 -5.12 -10.33 -13.99
N SER A 162 -6.22 -9.80 -14.55
CA SER A 162 -7.49 -10.52 -14.78
C SER A 162 -7.36 -11.71 -15.75
N GLY A 163 -6.36 -11.68 -16.63
CA GLY A 163 -5.99 -12.77 -17.55
C GLY A 163 -5.26 -13.94 -16.87
N LYS A 164 -5.24 -13.98 -15.53
CA LYS A 164 -4.50 -14.93 -14.70
C LYS A 164 -2.98 -14.93 -14.93
N LYS A 165 -2.39 -13.82 -15.41
CA LYS A 165 -0.94 -13.71 -15.64
C LYS A 165 -0.21 -13.03 -14.50
N TRP A 166 1.03 -13.46 -14.29
CA TRP A 166 2.02 -12.76 -13.48
C TRP A 166 2.71 -11.66 -14.28
N TRP A 167 2.99 -10.54 -13.61
CA TRP A 167 3.73 -9.40 -14.12
C TRP A 167 4.81 -8.98 -13.14
N VAL A 168 5.96 -8.54 -13.67
CA VAL A 168 7.01 -7.88 -12.90
C VAL A 168 7.48 -6.60 -13.56
N LEU A 169 7.48 -5.50 -12.82
CA LEU A 169 8.22 -4.28 -13.15
C LEU A 169 9.63 -4.44 -12.62
N CYS A 170 10.61 -4.56 -13.52
CA CYS A 170 12.02 -4.67 -13.17
C CYS A 170 12.67 -3.31 -12.85
N SER A 171 13.81 -3.34 -12.14
CA SER A 171 14.59 -2.14 -11.79
C SER A 171 15.31 -1.46 -12.96
N ASP A 172 15.10 -1.96 -14.18
CA ASP A 172 15.51 -1.37 -15.46
C ASP A 172 14.33 -0.62 -16.14
N GLY A 173 13.18 -0.54 -15.48
CA GLY A 173 11.93 0.03 -16.00
C GLY A 173 11.14 -0.91 -16.93
N THR A 174 11.68 -2.07 -17.29
CA THR A 174 10.99 -3.02 -18.17
C THR A 174 9.87 -3.75 -17.45
N ASN A 175 8.78 -4.00 -18.17
CA ASN A 175 7.60 -4.68 -17.66
C ASN A 175 7.52 -6.06 -18.33
N LYS A 176 7.77 -7.12 -17.57
CA LYS A 176 7.86 -8.49 -18.09
C LYS A 176 6.65 -9.30 -17.66
N LYS A 177 6.00 -9.98 -18.60
CA LYS A 177 4.90 -10.93 -18.36
C LYS A 177 5.45 -12.36 -18.41
N LEU A 178 5.01 -13.22 -17.48
CA LEU A 178 5.38 -14.62 -17.48
C LEU A 178 4.43 -15.43 -18.38
N LYS A 179 4.96 -16.47 -19.04
CA LYS A 179 4.13 -17.47 -19.75
C LYS A 179 3.23 -18.23 -18.78
N GLY A 180 3.74 -18.53 -17.58
CA GLY A 180 2.99 -19.20 -16.51
C GLY A 180 1.87 -18.32 -15.92
N THR A 181 0.76 -18.97 -15.57
CA THR A 181 -0.40 -18.34 -14.91
C THR A 181 -0.33 -18.43 -13.39
N TRP A 182 -1.25 -17.74 -12.71
CA TRP A 182 -1.58 -17.97 -11.31
C TRP A 182 -2.97 -18.61 -11.18
N ASP A 183 -3.16 -19.41 -10.14
CA ASP A 183 -4.39 -20.11 -9.82
C ASP A 183 -5.01 -19.59 -8.52
N GLN A 184 -6.33 -19.57 -8.48
CA GLN A 184 -7.07 -19.05 -7.32
C GLN A 184 -6.85 -19.94 -6.10
N GLN A 185 -6.72 -19.31 -4.93
CA GLN A 185 -6.52 -19.95 -3.63
C GLN A 185 -5.25 -20.83 -3.53
N THR A 186 -4.39 -20.80 -4.55
CA THR A 186 -3.08 -21.46 -4.54
C THR A 186 -2.04 -20.58 -3.87
N GLN A 187 -1.18 -21.21 -3.08
CA GLN A 187 -0.12 -20.52 -2.34
C GLN A 187 1.16 -20.51 -3.16
N TYR A 188 1.70 -19.31 -3.37
CA TYR A 188 2.96 -19.05 -4.07
C TYR A 188 3.97 -18.43 -3.10
N GLN A 189 5.24 -18.82 -3.17
CA GLN A 189 6.32 -18.12 -2.48
C GLN A 189 6.83 -17.00 -3.39
N VAL A 190 6.63 -15.74 -2.99
CA VAL A 190 7.19 -14.57 -3.67
C VAL A 190 8.38 -14.04 -2.90
N ALA A 191 9.43 -13.61 -3.61
CA ALA A 191 10.58 -12.97 -2.98
C ALA A 191 11.16 -11.84 -3.83
N ILE A 192 11.78 -10.87 -3.16
CA ILE A 192 12.56 -9.78 -3.75
C ILE A 192 13.91 -9.73 -3.04
N VAL A 193 15.00 -9.74 -3.81
CA VAL A 193 16.38 -9.70 -3.32
C VAL A 193 17.05 -8.44 -3.85
N LEU A 194 17.69 -7.68 -2.96
CA LEU A 194 18.73 -6.71 -3.31
C LEU A 194 20.09 -7.25 -2.89
N GLN A 195 21.05 -7.19 -3.80
CA GLN A 195 22.45 -7.51 -3.56
C GLN A 195 23.35 -6.35 -3.99
N ASN A 196 24.34 -6.03 -3.16
CA ASN A 196 25.38 -5.02 -3.45
C ASN A 196 24.82 -3.63 -3.86
N GLY A 197 23.71 -3.21 -3.26
CA GLY A 197 23.02 -1.92 -3.49
C GLY A 197 22.45 -1.72 -4.90
N THR A 198 22.65 -2.68 -5.81
CA THR A 198 22.50 -2.44 -7.25
C THR A 198 21.90 -3.62 -8.03
N GLN A 199 22.03 -4.86 -7.56
CA GLN A 199 21.48 -6.02 -8.26
C GLN A 199 20.13 -6.36 -7.64
N VAL A 200 19.03 -6.07 -8.35
CA VAL A 200 17.66 -6.35 -7.90
C VAL A 200 17.14 -7.56 -8.65
N SER A 201 16.55 -8.50 -7.92
CA SER A 201 15.90 -9.66 -8.52
C SER A 201 14.62 -10.03 -7.79
N ALA A 202 13.70 -10.68 -8.50
CA ALA A 202 12.44 -11.14 -7.95
C ALA A 202 12.13 -12.57 -8.39
N TYR A 203 11.40 -13.28 -7.53
CA TYR A 203 11.18 -14.70 -7.63
C TYR A 203 9.71 -15.07 -7.36
N VAL A 204 9.23 -16.10 -8.06
CA VAL A 204 7.96 -16.80 -7.80
C VAL A 204 8.30 -18.29 -7.73
N ASP A 205 7.97 -18.94 -6.62
CA ASP A 205 8.33 -20.32 -6.26
C ASP A 205 9.83 -20.65 -6.50
N GLY A 206 10.69 -19.69 -6.13
CA GLY A 206 12.14 -19.78 -6.28
C GLY A 206 12.65 -19.69 -7.73
N LYS A 207 11.77 -19.57 -8.74
CA LYS A 207 12.16 -19.24 -10.12
C LYS A 207 12.35 -17.74 -10.25
N ARG A 208 13.47 -17.30 -10.82
CA ARG A 208 13.77 -15.88 -11.04
C ARG A 208 12.91 -15.33 -12.18
N VAL A 209 12.02 -14.40 -11.86
CA VAL A 209 11.11 -13.74 -12.82
C VAL A 209 11.67 -12.40 -13.31
N CYS A 210 12.51 -11.76 -12.50
CA CYS A 210 13.27 -10.57 -12.84
C CYS A 210 14.69 -10.67 -12.26
N GLY A 211 15.68 -10.14 -12.98
CA GLY A 211 17.01 -9.86 -12.45
C GLY A 211 17.68 -8.77 -13.29
N SER A 212 18.17 -7.71 -12.65
CA SER A 212 18.94 -6.65 -13.29
C SER A 212 20.46 -6.92 -13.18
N VAL A 213 21.21 -6.47 -14.18
CA VAL A 213 22.69 -6.57 -14.19
C VAL A 213 23.30 -5.49 -13.30
N GLN A 214 22.72 -4.29 -13.32
CA GLN A 214 23.05 -3.21 -12.39
C GLN A 214 21.94 -2.15 -12.39
N ARG A 215 21.53 -1.67 -11.22
CA ARG A 215 20.85 -0.39 -11.03
C ARG A 215 21.79 0.72 -11.50
N LYS A 216 21.30 1.60 -12.37
CA LYS A 216 21.96 2.88 -12.64
C LYS A 216 21.70 3.78 -11.43
N LEU A 217 22.61 3.74 -10.45
CA LEU A 217 22.54 4.56 -9.24
C LEU A 217 22.98 5.99 -9.59
N GLU A 218 22.05 6.94 -9.59
CA GLU A 218 22.30 8.37 -9.79
C GLU A 218 22.20 9.09 -8.44
N ASN A 219 23.35 9.37 -7.81
CA ASN A 219 23.52 9.94 -6.47
C ASN A 219 22.57 11.12 -6.16
N THR A 220 21.37 10.79 -5.70
CA THR A 220 20.27 11.70 -5.37
C THR A 220 19.44 11.07 -4.25
N ASP A 221 18.91 11.87 -3.33
CA ASP A 221 18.26 11.36 -2.11
C ASP A 221 16.95 10.59 -2.41
N SER A 222 16.41 10.76 -3.62
CA SER A 222 15.29 9.98 -4.20
C SER A 222 15.62 8.51 -4.51
N GLU A 223 16.83 8.04 -4.21
CA GLU A 223 17.26 6.67 -4.50
C GLU A 223 17.22 5.69 -3.32
N GLU A 224 16.97 6.16 -2.09
CA GLU A 224 16.78 5.28 -0.92
C GLU A 224 15.41 4.56 -0.94
N ILE A 225 15.33 3.41 -0.27
CA ILE A 225 14.07 2.67 -0.10
C ILE A 225 13.22 3.34 0.96
N SER A 226 12.00 3.73 0.58
CA SER A 226 11.05 4.40 1.47
C SER A 226 10.29 3.40 2.33
N TYR A 227 9.72 2.37 1.70
CA TYR A 227 8.97 1.28 2.33
C TYR A 227 8.78 0.09 1.38
N PHE A 228 8.51 -1.08 1.95
CA PHE A 228 7.95 -2.23 1.23
C PHE A 228 6.42 -2.14 1.26
N TYR A 229 5.74 -2.48 0.17
CA TYR A 229 4.28 -2.64 0.12
C TYR A 229 3.91 -4.10 -0.16
N ILE A 230 2.87 -4.58 0.52
CA ILE A 230 2.54 -6.00 0.68
C ILE A 230 1.02 -6.19 0.58
N GLY A 231 0.57 -7.12 -0.27
CA GLY A 231 -0.84 -7.44 -0.52
C GLY A 231 -1.55 -6.49 -1.50
N GLY A 232 -0.99 -5.30 -1.73
CA GLY A 232 -1.51 -4.26 -2.60
C GLY A 232 -0.62 -3.01 -2.56
N SER A 233 -1.10 -1.90 -3.11
CA SER A 233 -0.43 -0.59 -3.08
C SER A 233 -1.44 0.55 -3.28
N ALA A 234 -1.11 1.77 -2.85
CA ALA A 234 -1.91 2.98 -3.07
C ALA A 234 -2.18 3.28 -4.57
N ASP A 235 -1.36 2.72 -5.45
CA ASP A 235 -1.50 2.84 -6.91
C ASP A 235 -2.66 1.99 -7.49
N ASN A 236 -3.33 1.16 -6.66
CA ASN A 236 -4.47 0.33 -7.05
C ASN A 236 -5.67 1.19 -7.46
N LYS A 237 -5.95 1.27 -8.77
CA LYS A 237 -7.14 1.95 -9.35
C LYS A 237 -8.36 1.03 -9.51
N VAL A 238 -8.30 -0.17 -8.95
CA VAL A 238 -9.38 -1.17 -8.99
C VAL A 238 -10.35 -0.91 -7.83
N SER A 239 -11.64 -1.19 -8.00
CA SER A 239 -12.62 -1.15 -6.92
C SER A 239 -12.24 -2.10 -5.77
N GLU A 240 -12.46 -1.67 -4.53
CA GLU A 240 -12.08 -2.39 -3.29
C GLU A 240 -12.74 -3.78 -3.14
N ASP A 241 -13.75 -4.09 -3.96
CA ASP A 241 -14.55 -5.32 -3.86
C ASP A 241 -14.05 -6.44 -4.80
N GLY A 242 -13.18 -6.13 -5.76
CA GLY A 242 -12.61 -7.12 -6.69
C GLY A 242 -11.29 -7.74 -6.24
N VAL A 243 -10.55 -7.10 -5.32
CA VAL A 243 -9.17 -7.45 -4.98
C VAL A 243 -9.13 -8.13 -3.61
N SER A 244 -8.87 -9.45 -3.57
CA SER A 244 -8.80 -10.23 -2.32
C SER A 244 -7.58 -11.15 -2.33
N VAL A 245 -6.69 -10.96 -1.37
CA VAL A 245 -5.39 -11.64 -1.24
C VAL A 245 -5.18 -12.11 0.20
N SER A 246 -4.60 -13.30 0.40
CA SER A 246 -3.96 -13.65 1.68
C SER A 246 -2.45 -13.57 1.56
N VAL A 247 -1.82 -12.95 2.55
CA VAL A 247 -0.35 -12.88 2.71
C VAL A 247 0.01 -13.50 4.05
N LYS A 248 0.98 -14.43 4.05
CA LYS A 248 1.50 -15.14 5.22
C LYS A 248 3.02 -15.15 5.23
N ASN A 249 3.62 -15.38 6.39
CA ASN A 249 5.07 -15.58 6.54
C ASN A 249 5.91 -14.47 5.87
N VAL A 250 5.66 -13.19 6.19
CA VAL A 250 6.44 -12.09 5.59
C VAL A 250 7.76 -11.95 6.35
N LEU A 251 8.87 -12.31 5.71
CA LEU A 251 10.20 -12.39 6.33
C LEU A 251 11.15 -11.37 5.68
N LEU A 252 11.81 -10.54 6.49
CA LEU A 252 12.82 -9.58 6.04
C LEU A 252 14.21 -9.96 6.55
N TYR A 253 15.12 -10.18 5.62
CA TYR A 253 16.52 -10.52 5.86
C TYR A 253 17.43 -9.34 5.56
N ASN A 254 18.50 -9.17 6.34
CA ASN A 254 19.57 -8.19 6.12
C ASN A 254 20.66 -8.65 5.12
N ARG A 255 20.38 -9.71 4.36
CA ARG A 255 21.29 -10.36 3.41
C ARG A 255 20.54 -10.88 2.18
N PRO A 256 21.22 -11.07 1.03
CA PRO A 256 20.67 -11.82 -0.08
C PRO A 256 20.53 -13.32 0.29
N LEU A 257 19.40 -13.92 -0.09
CA LEU A 257 19.20 -15.37 -0.13
C LEU A 257 19.37 -15.87 -1.57
N THR A 258 19.75 -17.15 -1.71
CA THR A 258 19.92 -17.80 -3.02
C THR A 258 18.77 -18.76 -3.28
N PHE A 259 18.11 -18.62 -4.43
CA PHE A 259 17.02 -19.49 -4.88
C PHE A 259 17.49 -20.32 -6.10
N SER A 260 17.20 -21.64 -6.13
CA SER A 260 17.72 -22.55 -7.15
C SER A 260 16.77 -22.82 -8.34
N GLY A 261 15.58 -22.22 -8.39
CA GLY A 261 14.54 -22.53 -9.38
C GLY A 261 14.82 -22.11 -10.83
N GLY A 262 16.03 -21.63 -11.13
CA GLY A 262 16.40 -21.14 -12.46
C GLY A 262 15.72 -19.82 -12.83
N ASN A 263 15.48 -19.60 -14.12
CA ASN A 263 14.65 -18.49 -14.62
C ASN A 263 13.21 -18.97 -14.88
N ALA A 264 12.24 -18.08 -14.76
CA ALA A 264 10.89 -18.31 -15.26
C ALA A 264 10.78 -18.00 -16.76
N ASP A 265 9.91 -18.72 -17.47
CA ASP A 265 9.61 -18.48 -18.87
C ASP A 265 8.78 -17.20 -19.04
N LEU A 266 9.28 -16.25 -19.82
CA LEU A 266 8.60 -14.99 -20.14
C LEU A 266 7.88 -15.09 -21.49
N GLU A 267 6.81 -14.31 -21.66
CA GLU A 267 6.24 -14.08 -22.99
C GLU A 267 7.21 -13.26 -23.84
N GLU A 268 7.25 -13.53 -25.14
CA GLU A 268 8.07 -12.73 -26.07
C GLU A 268 7.30 -11.46 -26.41
N ASP A 269 7.97 -10.30 -26.44
CA ASP A 269 7.35 -9.02 -26.74
C ASP A 269 6.91 -8.93 -28.21
N THR A 270 5.74 -9.50 -28.53
CA THR A 270 5.06 -9.30 -29.82
C THR A 270 4.37 -7.93 -29.87
N VAL A 271 5.12 -6.89 -29.54
CA VAL A 271 4.70 -5.48 -29.63
C VAL A 271 5.72 -4.75 -30.49
N SER A 272 5.47 -4.74 -31.80
CA SER A 272 6.06 -3.75 -32.69
C SER A 272 5.83 -2.35 -32.10
N PRO A 273 6.79 -1.41 -32.20
CA PRO A 273 6.57 -0.05 -31.75
C PRO A 273 5.28 0.51 -32.37
N LEU A 274 4.38 1.00 -31.53
CA LEU A 274 3.24 1.79 -31.99
C LEU A 274 3.82 3.04 -32.68
N GLU A 275 3.67 3.12 -34.00
CA GLU A 275 4.07 4.34 -34.72
C GLU A 275 3.24 5.50 -34.19
N ILE A 276 3.93 6.42 -33.50
CA ILE A 276 3.36 7.69 -33.07
C ILE A 276 3.09 8.49 -34.35
N GLY A 277 1.85 8.42 -34.82
CA GLY A 277 1.40 9.08 -36.04
C GLY A 277 1.72 10.56 -36.01
N SER A 278 2.79 10.93 -36.71
CA SER A 278 3.30 12.30 -36.72
C SER A 278 2.27 13.22 -37.39
N PRO A 279 1.79 14.29 -36.72
CA PRO A 279 0.85 15.21 -37.34
C PRO A 279 1.54 16.00 -38.45
N SER A 280 1.26 15.64 -39.70
CA SER A 280 1.74 16.39 -40.87
C SER A 280 1.15 17.80 -40.85
N MET A 281 1.99 18.81 -40.67
CA MET A 281 1.61 20.21 -40.89
C MET A 281 1.68 20.52 -42.38
N GLU A 282 0.57 20.31 -43.10
CA GLU A 282 0.44 20.79 -44.47
C GLU A 282 -0.05 22.24 -44.52
N GLY A 283 0.51 23.03 -45.43
CA GLY A 283 0.49 24.51 -45.35
C GLY A 283 -0.81 25.17 -45.81
N ASP A 284 -1.18 26.25 -45.13
CA ASP A 284 -2.31 27.12 -45.46
C ASP A 284 -2.16 27.73 -46.87
N GLN A 285 -3.10 27.41 -47.78
CA GLN A 285 -3.26 28.10 -49.06
C GLN A 285 -4.67 28.67 -49.22
N LYS A 286 -4.70 29.98 -49.50
CA LYS A 286 -5.85 30.87 -49.34
C LYS A 286 -6.37 31.37 -50.69
N LYS A 287 -7.52 30.88 -51.15
CA LYS A 287 -8.25 31.50 -52.29
C LYS A 287 -9.78 31.35 -52.18
N GLY A 288 -10.49 32.44 -52.42
CA GLY A 288 -11.91 32.60 -52.07
C GLY A 288 -12.95 32.16 -53.11
N PRO A 289 -14.26 32.33 -52.80
CA PRO A 289 -15.38 31.74 -53.53
C PRO A 289 -16.13 32.70 -54.50
N PRO A 290 -16.75 32.17 -55.57
CA PRO A 290 -17.95 32.70 -56.23
C PRO A 290 -19.23 31.93 -55.80
N GLY A 291 -20.48 32.37 -56.01
CA GLY A 291 -20.96 33.64 -56.56
C GLY A 291 -22.50 33.70 -56.74
N THR A 292 -23.22 34.25 -55.74
CA THR A 292 -24.46 35.07 -55.82
C THR A 292 -25.70 34.61 -56.66
N LYS A 293 -26.73 34.09 -55.94
CA LYS A 293 -28.22 34.29 -56.13
C LYS A 293 -28.90 33.77 -57.43
N PRO A 294 -30.27 33.84 -57.60
CA PRO A 294 -31.35 34.28 -56.67
C PRO A 294 -32.57 33.31 -56.54
N SER A 295 -33.43 33.48 -55.49
CA SER A 295 -34.84 33.93 -55.63
C SER A 295 -35.64 34.00 -54.29
N LEU A 296 -36.83 34.60 -54.37
CA LEU A 296 -37.98 34.87 -53.46
C LEU A 296 -38.43 33.73 -52.51
N ALA A 297 -39.25 33.93 -51.44
CA ALA A 297 -39.78 35.14 -50.74
C ALA A 297 -40.51 34.77 -49.41
N SER A 298 -40.91 35.81 -48.63
CA SER A 298 -41.88 35.81 -47.51
C SER A 298 -41.49 35.10 -46.19
N GLY A 299 -41.78 35.65 -45.00
CA GLY A 299 -42.29 37.00 -44.69
C GLY A 299 -42.51 37.29 -43.19
N THR A 300 -42.33 38.55 -42.80
CA THR A 300 -43.05 39.31 -41.74
C THR A 300 -43.18 38.77 -40.29
N GLN A 301 -42.37 39.36 -39.38
CA GLN A 301 -42.67 39.80 -37.99
C GLN A 301 -43.24 38.75 -36.97
N ALA A 302 -43.30 38.96 -35.64
CA ALA A 302 -43.11 40.15 -34.80
C ALA A 302 -42.42 39.84 -33.45
N THR A 303 -42.19 40.88 -32.64
CA THR A 303 -41.44 40.87 -31.37
C THR A 303 -42.36 40.78 -30.12
N SER A 304 -41.75 40.44 -28.97
CA SER A 304 -42.08 40.89 -27.61
C SER A 304 -43.03 40.09 -26.68
N GLN A 305 -42.39 39.48 -25.67
CA GLN A 305 -42.56 39.71 -24.22
C GLN A 305 -43.84 39.32 -23.44
N GLN A 306 -43.58 38.55 -22.36
CA GLN A 306 -44.14 38.59 -21.00
C GLN A 306 -45.58 38.12 -20.66
N THR A 307 -45.63 36.92 -20.06
CA THR A 307 -46.06 36.67 -18.66
C THR A 307 -47.49 37.01 -18.20
N GLN A 308 -48.25 35.98 -17.80
CA GLN A 308 -49.04 36.01 -16.55
C GLN A 308 -49.43 34.61 -15.98
N GLN A 309 -50.16 34.61 -14.86
CA GLN A 309 -50.49 33.48 -13.96
C GLN A 309 -51.64 32.58 -14.55
N LYS A 310 -52.18 31.50 -13.94
CA LYS A 310 -52.44 31.20 -12.50
C LYS A 310 -52.85 29.73 -12.22
N SER A 311 -52.91 29.39 -10.93
CA SER A 311 -53.29 28.13 -10.25
C SER A 311 -54.63 27.45 -10.63
N GLY A 312 -54.76 26.15 -10.33
CA GLY A 312 -56.01 25.37 -10.23
C GLY A 312 -55.90 24.22 -9.17
N THR A 313 -57.02 23.81 -8.55
CA THR A 313 -57.05 22.99 -7.31
C THR A 313 -58.32 22.13 -7.14
N GLN A 314 -58.20 20.88 -6.63
CA GLN A 314 -59.23 20.08 -5.91
C GLN A 314 -58.52 18.93 -5.13
N LYS A 315 -58.83 18.54 -3.87
CA LYS A 315 -60.08 18.08 -3.17
C LYS A 315 -60.58 16.70 -3.65
N ASN A 316 -61.12 15.75 -2.85
CA ASN A 316 -61.80 15.70 -1.52
C ASN A 316 -61.85 14.19 -1.04
N THR A 317 -62.22 13.63 0.15
CA THR A 317 -62.62 14.07 1.54
C THR A 317 -62.76 12.86 2.54
N THR A 318 -62.48 13.06 3.85
CA THR A 318 -63.07 12.35 5.07
C THR A 318 -62.69 10.83 5.28
N VAL A 319 -62.86 10.09 6.42
CA VAL A 319 -63.74 10.15 7.63
C VAL A 319 -63.10 9.56 8.95
N GLU A 320 -63.43 10.20 10.10
CA GLU A 320 -63.46 9.85 11.57
C GLU A 320 -62.64 8.73 12.29
N GLY A 321 -62.35 8.96 13.60
CA GLY A 321 -61.99 7.94 14.61
C GLY A 321 -61.51 8.47 16.00
N SER A 322 -62.30 8.29 17.09
CA SER A 322 -62.02 8.67 18.50
C SER A 322 -61.08 7.71 19.27
N ALA A 323 -60.41 8.02 20.41
CA ALA A 323 -60.17 9.29 21.14
C ALA A 323 -58.71 9.32 21.76
N THR A 324 -58.33 9.51 23.06
CA THR A 324 -58.99 9.59 24.39
C THR A 324 -58.20 10.49 25.40
N ALA A 325 -57.89 10.07 26.65
CA ALA A 325 -57.22 10.83 27.74
C ALA A 325 -56.02 10.03 28.34
N GLN A 326 -55.17 10.47 29.29
CA GLN A 326 -55.33 11.49 30.36
C GLN A 326 -53.97 11.97 30.98
N GLN A 327 -53.97 13.17 31.61
CA GLN A 327 -53.04 13.70 32.65
C GLN A 327 -51.56 14.07 32.37
N GLY A 328 -51.24 15.36 32.61
CA GLY A 328 -49.93 15.87 33.08
C GLY A 328 -49.91 16.00 34.63
N PRO A 329 -49.02 16.79 35.28
CA PRO A 329 -48.60 18.19 34.95
C PRO A 329 -47.09 18.36 34.64
N ALA A 330 -46.63 19.34 33.83
CA ALA A 330 -46.37 20.77 34.11
C ALA A 330 -45.06 21.04 34.91
N ASN A 331 -44.33 22.17 34.74
CA ASN A 331 -44.73 23.46 34.17
C ASN A 331 -43.55 24.30 33.57
N THR A 332 -43.88 25.29 32.70
CA THR A 332 -43.27 26.64 32.42
C THR A 332 -41.81 26.99 32.86
N SER A 333 -41.04 27.90 32.24
CA SER A 333 -41.06 28.79 31.03
C SER A 333 -39.76 29.66 31.07
N HIS A 334 -39.35 30.58 30.17
CA HIS A 334 -40.03 31.47 29.19
C HIS A 334 -38.97 32.14 28.25
N GLY A 335 -39.36 32.63 27.06
CA GLY A 335 -38.79 33.83 26.37
C GLY A 335 -37.34 33.76 25.83
N SER A 336 -36.99 33.73 24.53
CA SER A 336 -37.53 34.27 23.25
C SER A 336 -36.94 35.63 22.81
N VAL A 337 -36.64 35.75 21.51
CA VAL A 337 -36.08 36.90 20.75
C VAL A 337 -34.61 37.27 21.10
N GLY A 338 -33.70 37.53 20.15
CA GLY A 338 -33.72 37.25 18.70
C GLY A 338 -32.85 38.18 17.82
N ASN A 339 -32.37 37.62 16.71
CA ASN A 339 -32.13 38.27 15.41
C ASN A 339 -30.76 38.93 15.06
N VAL A 340 -30.37 38.71 13.79
CA VAL A 340 -29.42 39.41 12.87
C VAL A 340 -27.88 39.44 13.07
N THR A 341 -27.22 39.11 11.94
CA THR A 341 -25.93 39.60 11.37
C THR A 341 -24.60 38.95 11.77
N ALA A 342 -23.80 38.68 10.73
CA ALA A 342 -22.38 38.33 10.80
C ALA A 342 -21.52 39.46 10.22
N SER A 343 -20.23 39.49 10.54
CA SER A 343 -19.15 39.78 9.56
C SER A 343 -17.75 39.52 10.13
N ASN A 344 -16.83 39.23 9.22
CA ASN A 344 -15.43 38.90 9.46
C ASN A 344 -14.60 40.07 10.02
N SER A 345 -13.49 39.76 10.68
CA SER A 345 -12.19 40.35 10.33
C SER A 345 -11.00 39.48 10.78
N HIS A 346 -9.95 39.45 9.96
CA HIS A 346 -8.62 38.97 10.36
C HIS A 346 -7.78 40.18 10.83
N ALA A 347 -6.95 39.99 11.85
CA ALA A 347 -5.68 40.71 12.02
C ALA A 347 -4.75 39.89 12.94
N ALA A 348 -3.44 39.98 12.72
CA ALA A 348 -2.42 39.41 13.61
C ALA A 348 -1.73 40.53 14.42
N GLY A 349 -1.14 40.17 15.56
CA GLY A 349 -0.34 41.07 16.39
C GLY A 349 0.22 40.35 17.61
N GLU A 350 1.54 40.29 17.74
CA GLU A 350 2.23 39.61 18.84
C GLU A 350 2.31 40.49 20.10
N ALA A 351 2.24 39.86 21.28
CA ALA A 351 2.72 40.42 22.54
C ALA A 351 3.22 39.30 23.47
N ARG A 352 4.29 39.55 24.23
CA ARG A 352 4.83 38.61 25.24
C ARG A 352 4.06 38.71 26.57
N GLY A 353 3.92 37.59 27.28
CA GLY A 353 3.50 37.56 28.68
C GLY A 353 3.59 36.15 29.27
N ASP A 354 4.32 36.00 30.37
CA ASP A 354 4.43 34.76 31.17
C ASP A 354 3.07 34.33 31.77
N ASP A 355 2.79 33.03 31.79
CA ASP A 355 2.81 32.24 33.03
C ASP A 355 2.94 30.73 32.70
N GLY A 356 3.35 29.91 33.67
CA GLY A 356 3.71 28.50 33.47
C GLY A 356 2.58 27.48 33.71
N THR A 357 2.71 26.29 33.11
CA THR A 357 2.00 25.08 33.54
C THR A 357 2.84 23.84 33.23
N VAL A 358 2.86 22.87 34.15
CA VAL A 358 3.68 21.66 34.08
C VAL A 358 3.11 20.65 33.06
N GLY A 359 3.91 20.31 32.04
CA GLY A 359 3.71 19.15 31.17
C GLY A 359 4.88 18.17 31.28
N GLY A 360 4.64 16.97 31.79
CA GLY A 360 5.71 16.00 32.05
C GLY A 360 6.28 15.38 30.77
N SER A 361 7.52 15.74 30.41
CA SER A 361 8.21 15.14 29.26
C SER A 361 8.62 13.68 29.56
N GLY A 362 7.92 12.74 28.92
CA GLY A 362 8.15 11.30 29.06
C GLY A 362 9.41 10.83 28.31
N LEU A 363 10.58 11.03 28.90
CA LEU A 363 11.87 10.53 28.36
C LEU A 363 11.89 8.99 28.31
N LEU A 364 11.54 8.44 27.15
CA LEU A 364 11.66 7.01 26.84
C LEU A 364 13.15 6.61 26.73
N PRO A 365 13.59 5.55 27.43
CA PRO A 365 15.01 5.15 27.45
C PRO A 365 15.38 4.32 26.22
N LEU A 366 15.52 4.97 25.05
CA LEU A 366 15.84 4.31 23.76
C LEU A 366 17.33 3.92 23.59
N LEU A 367 18.17 4.16 24.59
CA LEU A 367 19.64 4.20 24.49
C LEU A 367 20.35 2.83 24.67
N LEU A 368 19.69 1.71 24.39
CA LEU A 368 20.23 0.35 24.72
C LEU A 368 20.22 -0.69 23.58
N LEU A 369 19.78 -0.35 22.37
CA LEU A 369 19.83 -1.28 21.22
C LEU A 369 21.09 -1.13 20.34
N LEU A 370 21.87 -0.05 20.49
CA LEU A 370 23.06 0.24 19.68
C LEU A 370 24.36 -0.47 20.14
N GLY A 371 24.26 -1.47 21.02
CA GLY A 371 25.41 -1.93 21.82
C GLY A 371 25.97 -3.33 21.55
N LEU A 372 25.32 -4.20 20.75
CA LEU A 372 25.64 -5.64 20.75
C LEU A 372 25.76 -6.33 19.37
N TRP A 373 25.79 -5.58 18.26
CA TRP A 373 26.02 -6.11 16.91
C TRP A 373 27.39 -5.66 16.41
N GLY A 374 28.48 -6.23 16.96
CA GLY A 374 29.83 -5.73 16.68
C GLY A 374 31.04 -6.59 17.08
N VAL A 375 30.88 -7.80 17.62
CA VAL A 375 32.02 -8.72 17.90
C VAL A 375 31.64 -10.17 17.61
N ALA A 376 31.80 -10.59 16.36
CA ALA A 376 31.67 -11.99 15.93
C ALA A 376 32.56 -12.33 14.70
N ALA A 377 33.71 -11.65 14.57
CA ALA A 377 34.65 -11.84 13.47
C ALA A 377 36.09 -11.46 13.89
N LEU A 378 36.76 -12.36 14.61
CA LEU A 378 38.23 -12.44 14.72
C LEU A 378 38.65 -13.89 15.03
#